data_AF-A0A3L6R9U0-F1
#
_entry.id   AF-A0A3L6R9U0-F1
#
_cell.length_a   1.000
_cell.length_b   1.000
_cell.length_c   1.000
_cell.angle_alpha   90.00
_cell.angle_beta   90.00
_cell.angle_gamma   90.00
#
_symmetry.space_group_name_H-M   'P 1'
#
loop_
_entity.id
_entity.type
_entity.pdbx_description
1 polymer ?
#
loop_
_entity_poly.entity_id
_entity_poly.type
_entity_poly.pdbx_seq_one_letter_code
_entity_poly.pdbx_strand_id
1 'polypeptide(L)'
;MYGRRASQLLKEIDSSEAGQLAPFNSDIFDQVIRECNEHNSQFQSLIRKIVEQNLNIETTRNEDHYGAAIHHLSLLRNKRCLMAYMYNRAEVIQSFRWKVGPVLPHDIQEKLHFSEKEYFKNHSAAIKSYISEMDIDLTVDMVPPKDPYIQVRVLEDIGEVSLGDHSVSLTKNSLHFLRRTDAEQFISQVFYLFLCDILLSLLAIFSGNNTMLNLL
;
A
#
# COMPACT_ATOMS: atom_id res chain seq x y z
N MET A 1 -17.27 -21.26 -14.25
CA MET A 1 -16.98 -21.36 -12.80
C MET A 1 -16.94 -19.97 -12.22
N TYR A 2 -17.71 -19.72 -11.16
CA TYR A 2 -17.80 -18.44 -10.46
C TYR A 2 -16.48 -18.08 -9.74
N GLY A 3 -16.25 -16.79 -9.49
CA GLY A 3 -15.09 -16.31 -8.73
C GLY A 3 -13.75 -16.32 -9.47
N ARG A 4 -13.75 -16.46 -10.80
CA ARG A 4 -12.52 -16.38 -11.61
C ARG A 4 -11.92 -14.98 -11.59
N ARG A 5 -12.75 -13.94 -11.71
CA ARG A 5 -12.32 -12.52 -11.69
C ARG A 5 -11.69 -12.15 -10.35
N ALA A 6 -12.32 -12.56 -9.25
CA ALA A 6 -11.78 -12.35 -7.91
C ALA A 6 -10.43 -13.05 -7.70
N SER A 7 -10.20 -14.18 -8.36
CA SER A 7 -8.89 -14.87 -8.31
C SER A 7 -7.81 -14.18 -9.16
N GLN A 8 -8.19 -13.39 -10.18
CA GLN A 8 -7.23 -12.61 -10.97
C GLN A 8 -6.62 -11.49 -10.14
N LEU A 9 -7.41 -10.80 -9.30
CA LEU A 9 -6.93 -9.80 -8.35
C LEU A 9 -5.85 -10.35 -7.41
N LEU A 10 -6.03 -11.58 -6.94
CA LEU A 10 -5.04 -12.22 -6.06
C LEU A 10 -3.77 -12.64 -6.81
N LYS A 11 -3.89 -13.05 -8.07
CA LYS A 11 -2.72 -13.35 -8.91
C LYS A 11 -1.91 -12.11 -9.23
N GLU A 12 -2.56 -10.96 -9.39
CA GLU A 12 -1.89 -9.67 -9.58
C GLU A 12 -0.99 -9.34 -8.39
N ILE A 13 -1.49 -9.56 -7.17
CA ILE A 13 -0.72 -9.41 -5.94
C ILE A 13 0.46 -10.40 -5.91
N ASP A 14 0.22 -11.67 -6.20
CA ASP A 14 1.25 -12.72 -6.19
C ASP A 14 2.35 -12.46 -7.23
N SER A 15 2.00 -11.82 -8.36
CA SER A 15 2.96 -11.42 -9.38
C SER A 15 3.74 -10.15 -9.06
N SER A 16 3.30 -9.37 -8.07
CA SER A 16 3.94 -8.11 -7.69
C SER A 16 5.06 -8.35 -6.68
N GLU A 17 6.19 -7.65 -6.83
CA GLU A 17 7.29 -7.76 -5.87
C GLU A 17 6.91 -7.17 -4.50
N ALA A 18 7.51 -7.72 -3.43
CA ALA A 18 7.20 -7.32 -2.06
C ALA A 18 7.52 -5.82 -1.83
N GLY A 19 6.48 -5.04 -1.54
CA GLY A 19 6.60 -3.59 -1.27
C GLY A 19 6.39 -2.71 -2.50
N GLN A 20 6.23 -3.27 -3.69
CA GLN A 20 5.82 -2.52 -4.87
C GLN A 20 4.28 -2.49 -4.96
N LEU A 21 3.72 -1.28 -5.13
CA LEU A 21 2.29 -1.11 -5.29
C LEU A 21 1.93 -1.08 -6.78
N ALA A 22 1.15 -2.06 -7.23
CA ALA A 22 0.50 -2.01 -8.54
C ALA A 22 -0.63 -0.96 -8.55
N PRO A 23 -0.97 -0.35 -9.70
CA PRO A 23 -2.13 0.52 -9.82
C PRO A 23 -3.41 -0.18 -9.35
N PHE A 24 -4.31 0.55 -8.68
CA PHE A 24 -5.57 -0.05 -8.25
C PHE A 24 -6.43 -0.48 -9.43
N ASN A 25 -6.76 -1.76 -9.50
CA ASN A 25 -7.57 -2.33 -10.57
C ASN A 25 -9.08 -2.14 -10.35
N SER A 26 -9.57 -0.91 -10.54
CA SER A 26 -10.99 -0.56 -10.37
C SER A 26 -11.92 -1.39 -11.24
N ASP A 27 -11.52 -1.66 -12.49
CA ASP A 27 -12.36 -2.36 -13.46
C ASP A 27 -12.69 -3.78 -13.03
N ILE A 28 -11.68 -4.57 -12.64
CA ILE A 28 -11.90 -5.94 -12.16
C ILE A 28 -12.59 -5.92 -10.80
N PHE A 29 -12.22 -5.00 -9.91
CA PHE A 29 -12.85 -4.86 -8.60
C PHE A 29 -14.36 -4.61 -8.72
N ASP A 30 -14.77 -3.67 -9.56
CA ASP A 30 -16.18 -3.37 -9.81
C ASP A 30 -16.91 -4.51 -10.52
N GLN A 31 -16.23 -5.24 -11.42
CA GLN A 31 -16.80 -6.45 -12.03
C GLN A 31 -17.08 -7.54 -11.00
N VAL A 32 -16.22 -7.72 -10.00
CA VAL A 32 -16.44 -8.68 -8.91
C VAL A 32 -17.58 -8.23 -8.01
N ILE A 33 -17.71 -6.92 -7.73
CA ILE A 33 -18.86 -6.38 -6.98
C ILE A 33 -20.16 -6.63 -7.74
N ARG A 34 -20.19 -6.39 -9.07
CA ARG A 34 -21.36 -6.70 -9.89
C ARG A 34 -21.72 -8.20 -9.85
N GLU A 35 -20.73 -9.08 -9.93
CA GLU A 35 -20.91 -10.54 -9.79
C GLU A 35 -21.49 -10.90 -8.40
N CYS A 36 -21.00 -10.26 -7.33
CA CYS A 36 -21.57 -10.44 -5.99
C CYS A 36 -23.04 -9.99 -5.92
N ASN A 37 -23.37 -8.83 -6.50
CA ASN A 37 -24.76 -8.34 -6.49
C ASN A 37 -25.69 -9.28 -7.25
N GLU A 38 -25.25 -9.80 -8.40
CA GLU A 38 -25.99 -10.79 -9.18
C GLU A 38 -26.24 -12.08 -8.38
N HIS A 39 -25.19 -12.64 -7.76
CA HIS A 39 -25.32 -13.82 -6.91
C HIS A 39 -26.22 -13.58 -5.70
N ASN A 40 -26.17 -12.39 -5.10
CA ASN A 40 -27.06 -12.05 -3.99
C ASN A 40 -28.52 -11.98 -4.46
N SER A 41 -28.81 -11.36 -5.60
CA SER A 41 -30.17 -11.32 -6.15
C SER A 41 -30.70 -12.72 -6.48
N GLN A 42 -29.88 -13.57 -7.10
CA GLN A 42 -30.24 -14.96 -7.43
C GLN A 42 -30.45 -15.79 -6.15
N PHE A 43 -29.55 -15.67 -5.18
CA PHE A 43 -29.69 -16.31 -3.88
C PHE A 43 -31.00 -15.93 -3.18
N GLN A 44 -31.30 -14.63 -3.10
CA GLN A 44 -32.54 -14.14 -2.49
C GLN A 44 -33.80 -14.65 -3.20
N SER A 45 -33.77 -14.75 -4.54
CA SER A 45 -34.87 -15.32 -5.32
C SER A 45 -35.10 -16.80 -4.99
N LEU A 46 -34.04 -17.60 -4.89
CA LEU A 46 -34.14 -19.02 -4.55
C LEU A 46 -34.62 -19.24 -3.11
N ILE A 47 -34.11 -18.47 -2.16
CA ILE A 47 -34.55 -18.53 -0.76
C ILE A 47 -36.04 -18.20 -0.65
N ARG A 48 -36.54 -17.19 -1.37
CA ARG A 48 -37.98 -16.86 -1.38
C ARG A 48 -38.83 -18.03 -1.89
N LYS A 49 -38.43 -18.68 -2.97
CA LYS A 49 -39.14 -19.87 -3.51
C LYS A 49 -39.19 -21.04 -2.52
N ILE A 50 -38.07 -21.30 -1.83
CA ILE A 50 -37.99 -22.37 -0.81
C ILE A 50 -38.96 -22.08 0.35
N VAL A 51 -39.02 -20.82 0.80
CA VAL A 51 -39.93 -20.37 1.87
C VAL A 51 -41.39 -20.48 1.42
N GLU A 52 -41.73 -20.01 0.21
CA GLU A 52 -43.10 -20.08 -0.33
C GLU A 52 -43.63 -21.51 -0.46
N GLN A 53 -42.75 -22.48 -0.71
CA GLN A 53 -43.10 -23.89 -0.80
C GLN A 53 -43.23 -24.59 0.57
N ASN A 54 -43.05 -23.87 1.69
CA ASN A 54 -43.03 -24.43 3.07
C ASN A 54 -42.06 -25.61 3.23
N LEU A 55 -40.98 -25.64 2.46
CA LEU A 55 -39.98 -26.70 2.53
C LEU A 55 -39.05 -26.43 3.71
N ASN A 56 -38.85 -27.44 4.55
CA ASN A 56 -37.98 -27.31 5.71
C ASN A 56 -36.52 -27.22 5.24
N ILE A 57 -35.84 -26.10 5.56
CA ILE A 57 -34.50 -25.74 5.03
C ILE A 57 -33.45 -26.82 5.34
N GLU A 58 -33.62 -27.55 6.44
CA GLU A 58 -32.67 -28.55 6.94
C GLU A 58 -32.85 -29.95 6.33
N THR A 59 -34.07 -30.28 5.86
CA THR A 59 -34.40 -31.64 5.40
C THR A 59 -34.50 -31.72 3.88
N THR A 60 -34.67 -30.57 3.22
CA THR A 60 -35.01 -30.52 1.80
C THR A 60 -33.76 -30.42 0.93
N ARG A 61 -33.36 -31.54 0.33
CA ARG A 61 -32.28 -31.64 -0.66
C ARG A 61 -32.78 -31.40 -2.10
N ASN A 62 -33.53 -30.31 -2.29
CA ASN A 62 -34.07 -29.94 -3.61
C ASN A 62 -33.03 -29.20 -4.46
N GLU A 63 -33.27 -29.15 -5.77
CA GLU A 63 -32.42 -28.44 -6.74
C GLU A 63 -32.21 -26.97 -6.34
N ASP A 64 -33.27 -26.29 -5.89
CA ASP A 64 -33.22 -24.89 -5.43
C ASP A 64 -32.32 -24.71 -4.18
N HIS A 65 -32.29 -25.70 -3.28
CA HIS A 65 -31.43 -25.65 -2.09
C HIS A 65 -29.94 -25.70 -2.48
N TYR A 66 -29.57 -26.61 -3.39
CA TYR A 66 -28.20 -26.70 -3.89
C TYR A 66 -27.82 -25.47 -4.72
N GLY A 67 -28.75 -24.90 -5.50
CA GLY A 67 -28.55 -23.64 -6.22
C GLY A 67 -28.26 -22.47 -5.26
N ALA A 68 -29.07 -22.33 -4.20
CA ALA A 68 -28.87 -21.31 -3.19
C ALA A 68 -27.53 -21.49 -2.45
N ALA A 69 -27.15 -22.72 -2.11
CA ALA A 69 -25.86 -23.03 -1.49
C ALA A 69 -24.68 -22.63 -2.39
N ILE A 70 -24.75 -22.90 -3.70
CA ILE A 70 -23.70 -22.52 -4.65
C ILE A 70 -23.55 -20.99 -4.72
N HIS A 71 -24.64 -20.24 -4.82
CA HIS A 71 -24.59 -18.78 -4.82
C HIS A 71 -24.03 -18.23 -3.51
N HIS A 72 -24.44 -18.79 -2.37
CA HIS A 72 -23.93 -18.39 -1.06
C HIS A 72 -22.42 -18.65 -0.92
N LEU A 73 -21.95 -19.83 -1.30
CA LEU A 73 -20.52 -20.17 -1.26
C LEU A 73 -19.70 -19.30 -2.23
N SER A 74 -20.26 -18.96 -3.39
CA SER A 74 -19.62 -18.08 -4.37
C SER A 74 -19.47 -16.65 -3.84
N LEU A 75 -20.48 -16.14 -3.13
CA LEU A 75 -20.42 -14.87 -2.42
C LEU A 75 -19.33 -14.86 -1.34
N LEU A 76 -19.27 -15.90 -0.51
CA LEU A 76 -18.24 -16.01 0.53
C LEU A 76 -16.83 -16.04 -0.05
N ARG A 77 -16.66 -16.74 -1.18
CA ARG A 77 -15.39 -16.76 -1.91
C ARG A 77 -15.00 -15.38 -2.43
N ASN A 78 -15.91 -14.69 -3.12
CA ASN A 78 -15.63 -13.35 -3.64
C ASN A 78 -15.35 -12.35 -2.50
N LYS A 79 -16.11 -12.40 -1.41
CA LYS A 79 -15.86 -11.60 -0.20
C LYS A 79 -14.45 -11.84 0.33
N ARG A 80 -14.03 -13.11 0.47
CA ARG A 80 -12.68 -13.44 0.95
C ARG A 80 -11.58 -12.91 0.02
N CYS A 81 -11.75 -13.05 -1.29
CA CYS A 81 -10.80 -12.53 -2.28
C CYS A 81 -10.69 -11.01 -2.24
N LEU A 82 -11.83 -10.29 -2.20
CA LEU A 82 -11.85 -8.83 -2.12
C LEU A 82 -11.21 -8.32 -0.82
N MET A 83 -11.52 -8.94 0.32
CA MET A 83 -10.90 -8.58 1.59
C MET A 83 -9.40 -8.84 1.59
N ALA A 84 -8.95 -9.98 1.06
CA ALA A 84 -7.52 -10.29 0.96
C ALA A 84 -6.79 -9.30 0.06
N TYR A 85 -7.38 -8.92 -1.08
CA TYR A 85 -6.84 -7.90 -1.97
C TYR A 85 -6.70 -6.55 -1.26
N MET A 86 -7.75 -6.09 -0.58
CA MET A 86 -7.71 -4.82 0.12
C MET A 86 -6.75 -4.82 1.31
N TYR A 87 -6.72 -5.92 2.06
CA TYR A 87 -5.84 -6.06 3.22
C TYR A 87 -4.38 -6.01 2.83
N ASN A 88 -3.98 -6.76 1.80
CA ASN A 88 -2.60 -6.73 1.30
C ASN A 88 -2.18 -5.33 0.86
N ARG A 89 -3.05 -4.62 0.14
CA ARG A 89 -2.78 -3.23 -0.28
C ARG A 89 -2.67 -2.29 0.92
N ALA A 90 -3.55 -2.43 1.92
CA ALA A 90 -3.49 -1.64 3.15
C ALA A 90 -2.17 -1.83 3.91
N GLU A 91 -1.65 -3.06 4.01
CA GLU A 91 -0.34 -3.34 4.62
C GLU A 91 0.81 -2.63 3.88
N VAL A 92 0.81 -2.67 2.54
CA VAL A 92 1.80 -1.94 1.73
C VAL A 92 1.69 -0.43 1.96
N ILE A 93 0.47 0.11 1.99
CA ILE A 93 0.21 1.54 2.23
C ILE A 93 0.68 1.98 3.63
N GLN A 94 0.41 1.17 4.66
CA GLN A 94 0.91 1.43 6.00
C GLN A 94 2.43 1.43 6.03
N SER A 95 3.07 0.51 5.30
CA SER A 95 4.53 0.45 5.22
C SER A 95 5.13 1.75 4.68
N PHE A 96 4.48 2.43 3.74
CA PHE A 96 4.96 3.72 3.21
C PHE A 96 5.07 4.80 4.28
N ARG A 97 4.23 4.79 5.32
CA ARG A 97 4.30 5.80 6.39
C ARG A 97 5.60 5.72 7.18
N TRP A 98 6.11 4.51 7.40
CA TRP A 98 7.35 4.22 8.12
C TRP A 98 8.58 4.37 7.24
N LYS A 99 8.38 4.18 5.94
CA LYS A 99 9.42 4.12 4.92
C LYS A 99 9.71 5.50 4.34
N VAL A 100 8.68 6.13 3.75
CA VAL A 100 8.79 7.40 3.02
C VAL A 100 8.47 8.60 3.92
N GLY A 101 7.57 8.38 4.89
CA GLY A 101 7.13 9.42 5.82
C GLY A 101 5.68 9.87 5.59
N PRO A 102 5.30 11.08 6.05
CA PRO A 102 3.91 11.53 6.05
C PRO A 102 3.41 12.04 4.70
N VAL A 103 4.32 12.31 3.76
CA VAL A 103 4.00 12.82 2.42
C VAL A 103 4.45 11.77 1.40
N LEU A 104 3.52 11.31 0.56
CA LEU A 104 3.81 10.34 -0.49
C LEU A 104 4.23 11.05 -1.79
N PRO A 105 5.23 10.54 -2.52
CA PRO A 105 5.58 10.98 -3.88
C PRO A 105 4.40 10.89 -4.84
N HIS A 106 4.40 11.74 -5.87
CA HIS A 106 3.31 11.83 -6.85
C HIS A 106 3.03 10.48 -7.55
N ASP A 107 4.09 9.76 -7.93
CA ASP A 107 3.98 8.48 -8.65
C ASP A 107 3.24 7.39 -7.86
N ILE A 108 3.36 7.42 -6.53
CA ILE A 108 2.63 6.50 -5.64
C ILE A 108 1.19 6.99 -5.48
N GLN A 109 0.98 8.31 -5.37
CA GLN A 109 -0.36 8.89 -5.26
C GLN A 109 -1.23 8.61 -6.49
N GLU A 110 -0.66 8.52 -7.68
CA GLU A 110 -1.41 8.17 -8.90
C GLU A 110 -1.92 6.73 -8.89
N LYS A 111 -1.17 5.81 -8.26
CA LYS A 111 -1.52 4.37 -8.18
C LYS A 111 -2.57 4.05 -7.13
N LEU A 112 -2.82 4.97 -6.20
CA LEU A 112 -3.75 4.82 -5.08
C LEU A 112 -5.17 5.18 -5.46
N HIS A 113 -6.12 4.36 -5.02
CA HIS A 113 -7.54 4.70 -5.09
C HIS A 113 -7.90 5.82 -4.08
N PHE A 114 -9.00 6.55 -4.33
CA PHE A 114 -9.44 7.64 -3.45
C PHE A 114 -9.60 7.22 -1.99
N SER A 115 -10.25 6.07 -1.74
CA SER A 115 -10.44 5.51 -0.40
C SER A 115 -9.13 5.14 0.29
N GLU A 116 -8.11 4.74 -0.49
CA GLU A 116 -6.79 4.40 0.02
C GLU A 116 -6.01 5.66 0.43
N LYS A 117 -6.18 6.77 -0.29
CA LYS A 117 -5.61 8.08 0.08
C LYS A 117 -6.20 8.58 1.39
N GLU A 118 -7.52 8.47 1.56
CA GLU A 118 -8.19 8.81 2.81
C GLU A 118 -7.71 7.93 3.96
N TYR A 119 -7.60 6.62 3.72
CA TYR A 119 -7.04 5.68 4.69
C TYR A 119 -5.63 6.07 5.14
N PHE A 120 -4.73 6.38 4.20
CA PHE A 120 -3.36 6.81 4.52
C PHE A 120 -3.34 8.10 5.35
N LYS A 121 -4.21 9.07 5.03
CA LYS A 121 -4.34 10.31 5.80
C LYS A 121 -4.77 10.04 7.24
N ASN A 122 -5.78 9.20 7.43
CA ASN A 122 -6.29 8.85 8.76
C ASN A 122 -5.26 8.05 9.58
N HIS A 123 -4.57 7.11 8.94
CA HIS A 123 -3.49 6.35 9.56
C HIS A 123 -2.33 7.26 9.98
N SER A 124 -1.94 8.21 9.11
CA SER A 124 -0.91 9.20 9.41
C SER A 124 -1.30 10.11 10.56
N ALA A 125 -2.56 10.50 10.67
CA ALA A 125 -3.08 11.29 11.78
C ALA A 125 -3.07 10.49 13.10
N ALA A 126 -3.46 9.22 13.07
CA ALA A 126 -3.44 8.34 14.24
C ALA A 126 -2.01 8.15 14.78
N ILE A 127 -1.03 7.91 13.90
CA ILE A 127 0.37 7.81 14.30
C ILE A 127 0.88 9.12 14.90
N LYS A 128 0.52 10.27 14.31
CA LYS A 128 0.90 11.58 14.87
C LYS A 128 0.32 11.80 16.27
N SER A 129 -0.94 11.42 16.50
CA SER A 129 -1.56 11.48 17.84
C SER A 129 -0.78 10.62 18.83
N TYR A 130 -0.45 9.40 18.45
CA TYR A 130 0.28 8.47 19.31
C TYR A 130 1.70 8.95 19.65
N ILE A 131 2.44 9.46 18.66
CA ILE A 131 3.76 10.09 18.87
C ILE A 131 3.64 11.27 19.83
N SER A 132 2.64 12.13 19.67
CA SER A 132 2.42 13.27 20.54
C SER A 132 2.06 12.88 21.98
N GLU A 133 1.37 11.76 22.18
CA GLU A 133 1.01 11.26 23.52
C GLU A 133 2.19 10.60 24.24
N MET A 134 3.06 9.91 23.50
CA MET A 134 4.20 9.20 24.06
C MET A 134 5.47 10.08 24.19
N ASP A 135 5.49 11.26 23.56
CA ASP A 135 6.66 12.16 23.49
C ASP A 135 7.92 11.46 22.95
N ILE A 136 7.74 10.49 22.06
CA ILE A 136 8.80 9.68 21.45
C ILE A 136 8.56 9.63 19.94
N ASP A 137 9.56 10.01 19.15
CA ASP A 137 9.51 9.84 17.70
C ASP A 137 9.76 8.37 17.31
N LEU A 138 8.72 7.73 16.80
CA LEU A 138 8.74 6.32 16.35
C LEU A 138 9.18 6.18 14.89
N THR A 139 9.38 7.29 14.18
CA THR A 139 9.68 7.30 12.75
C THR A 139 11.17 7.41 12.43
N VAL A 140 12.00 7.53 13.47
CA VAL A 140 13.46 7.55 13.35
C VAL A 140 14.04 6.16 13.01
N ASP A 141 15.23 6.15 12.44
CA ASP A 141 15.92 4.91 12.07
C ASP A 141 16.23 4.08 13.33
N MET A 142 15.95 2.78 13.24
CA MET A 142 16.18 1.82 14.34
C MET A 142 17.67 1.42 14.44
N VAL A 143 18.49 1.81 13.45
CA VAL A 143 19.93 1.54 13.45
C VAL A 143 20.66 2.62 14.27
N PRO A 144 21.39 2.22 15.34
CA PRO A 144 22.09 3.19 16.16
C PRO A 144 23.14 3.94 15.34
N PRO A 145 23.23 5.28 15.48
CA PRO A 145 24.17 6.08 14.72
C PRO A 145 25.61 5.75 15.14
N LYS A 146 26.48 5.49 14.14
CA LYS A 146 27.91 5.26 14.37
C LYS A 146 28.64 6.55 14.73
N ASP A 147 28.33 7.62 14.00
CA ASP A 147 28.91 8.94 14.16
C ASP A 147 27.80 10.00 14.16
N PRO A 148 27.91 11.07 14.97
CA PRO A 148 26.88 12.11 15.09
C PRO A 148 26.79 13.04 13.87
N TYR A 149 27.86 13.10 13.06
CA TYR A 149 27.92 13.90 11.84
C TYR A 149 28.16 13.00 10.64
N ILE A 150 27.53 13.34 9.52
CA ILE A 150 27.70 12.65 8.25
C ILE A 150 27.98 13.64 7.12
N GLN A 151 28.75 13.19 6.14
CA GLN A 151 28.97 13.93 4.91
C GLN A 151 27.94 13.51 3.85
N VAL A 152 27.22 14.48 3.33
CA VAL A 152 26.06 14.35 2.44
C VAL A 152 26.41 14.94 1.09
N ARG A 153 26.02 14.30 -0.02
CA ARG A 153 26.27 14.79 -1.38
C ARG A 153 24.97 15.00 -2.14
N VAL A 154 24.56 16.26 -2.26
CA VAL A 154 23.30 16.65 -2.86
C VAL A 154 23.24 16.25 -4.33
N LEU A 155 22.21 15.53 -4.79
CA LEU A 155 22.08 15.16 -6.23
C LEU A 155 21.09 16.05 -7.00
N GLU A 156 20.21 16.79 -6.32
CA GLU A 156 19.18 17.68 -6.88
C GLU A 156 19.12 19.00 -6.11
N ASP A 157 18.75 20.08 -6.79
CA ASP A 157 18.71 21.41 -6.19
C ASP A 157 17.42 21.58 -5.38
N ILE A 158 17.54 21.55 -4.05
CA ILE A 158 16.42 21.68 -3.10
C ILE A 158 16.25 23.15 -2.67
N GLY A 159 17.24 24.01 -2.97
CA GLY A 159 17.24 25.42 -2.58
C GLY A 159 17.68 25.62 -1.12
N GLU A 160 17.17 26.67 -0.48
CA GLU A 160 17.53 27.02 0.91
C GLU A 160 16.60 26.31 1.90
N VAL A 161 17.17 25.42 2.71
CA VAL A 161 16.42 24.66 3.73
C VAL A 161 16.90 25.07 5.12
N SER A 162 15.95 25.32 6.02
CA SER A 162 16.21 25.63 7.43
C SER A 162 16.47 24.35 8.23
N LEU A 163 17.71 24.10 8.60
CA LEU A 163 18.12 23.04 9.51
C LEU A 163 18.38 23.66 10.90
N GLY A 164 17.43 23.49 11.82
CA GLY A 164 17.51 24.08 13.16
C GLY A 164 17.72 25.60 13.11
N ASP A 165 18.87 26.05 13.59
CA ASP A 165 19.23 27.48 13.69
C ASP A 165 19.95 28.03 12.44
N HIS A 166 20.19 27.20 11.41
CA HIS A 166 20.95 27.58 10.22
C HIS A 166 20.17 27.30 8.94
N SER A 167 20.19 28.23 7.99
CA SER A 167 19.77 27.97 6.62
C SER A 167 20.97 27.50 5.79
N VAL A 168 20.81 26.38 5.10
CA VAL A 168 21.84 25.82 4.22
C VAL A 168 21.28 25.77 2.82
N SER A 169 22.00 26.34 1.86
CA SER A 169 21.67 26.22 0.43
C SER A 169 22.18 24.87 -0.09
N LEU A 170 21.25 23.96 -0.38
CA LEU A 170 21.53 22.64 -0.93
C LEU A 170 21.50 22.73 -2.46
N THR A 171 22.66 23.02 -3.04
CA THR A 171 22.83 23.13 -4.49
C THR A 171 23.23 21.78 -5.11
N LYS A 172 22.86 21.53 -6.36
CA LYS A 172 23.21 20.27 -7.03
C LYS A 172 24.72 19.99 -7.00
N ASN A 173 25.11 18.79 -6.58
CA ASN A 173 26.48 18.30 -6.39
C ASN A 173 27.30 18.94 -5.26
N SER A 174 26.72 19.75 -4.37
CA SER A 174 27.46 20.26 -3.21
C SER A 174 27.61 19.19 -2.11
N LEU A 175 28.72 19.27 -1.38
CA LEU A 175 29.01 18.42 -0.23
C LEU A 175 28.74 19.20 1.05
N HIS A 176 27.90 18.66 1.92
CA HIS A 176 27.56 19.26 3.20
C HIS A 176 27.92 18.33 4.35
N PHE A 177 28.38 18.90 5.45
CA PHE A 177 28.64 18.17 6.68
C PHE A 177 27.54 18.50 7.67
N LEU A 178 26.59 17.58 7.84
CA LEU A 178 25.37 17.79 8.60
C LEU A 178 25.30 16.84 9.79
N ARG A 179 24.55 17.26 10.82
CA ARG A 179 24.15 16.35 11.89
C ARG A 179 23.25 15.29 11.30
N ARG A 180 23.42 14.06 11.76
CA ARG A 180 22.67 12.93 11.25
C ARG A 180 21.15 13.09 11.45
N THR A 181 20.73 13.66 12.56
CA THR A 181 19.31 13.95 12.86
C THR A 181 18.63 14.78 11.78
N ASP A 182 19.34 15.78 11.27
CA ASP A 182 18.78 16.73 10.32
C ASP A 182 18.83 16.14 8.90
N ALA A 183 19.84 15.31 8.64
CA ALA A 183 20.03 14.64 7.36
C ALA A 183 19.07 13.46 7.14
N GLU A 184 18.65 12.75 8.20
CA GLU A 184 17.80 11.54 8.13
C GLU A 184 16.45 11.76 7.44
N GLN A 185 15.85 12.94 7.61
CA GLN A 185 14.61 13.30 6.92
C GLN A 185 14.78 13.36 5.39
N PHE A 186 15.96 13.76 4.92
CA PHE A 186 16.28 13.78 3.49
C PHE A 186 16.70 12.38 2.98
N ILE A 187 17.48 11.60 3.77
CA ILE A 187 17.87 10.22 3.41
C ILE A 187 16.65 9.37 3.09
N SER A 188 15.68 9.39 4.01
CA SER A 188 14.51 8.51 3.96
C SER A 188 13.68 8.79 2.72
N GLN A 189 13.41 10.05 2.40
CA GLN A 189 12.66 10.42 1.19
C GLN A 189 13.37 10.02 -0.10
N VAL A 190 14.69 10.23 -0.15
CA VAL A 190 15.54 9.95 -1.29
C VAL A 190 15.67 8.46 -1.58
N PHE A 191 15.89 7.65 -0.54
CA PHE A 191 16.09 6.20 -0.69
C PHE A 191 14.88 5.54 -1.36
N TYR A 192 13.66 6.05 -1.14
CA TYR A 192 12.45 5.56 -1.80
C TYR A 192 12.28 6.02 -3.24
N LEU A 193 12.63 7.27 -3.57
CA LEU A 193 12.68 7.73 -4.95
C LEU A 193 13.70 6.92 -5.74
N PHE A 194 14.90 6.73 -5.17
CA PHE A 194 15.94 5.90 -5.76
C PHE A 194 15.49 4.45 -5.93
N LEU A 195 14.80 3.80 -4.97
CA LEU A 195 14.26 2.45 -5.17
C LEU A 195 13.15 2.37 -6.24
N CYS A 196 12.31 3.39 -6.38
CA CYS A 196 11.30 3.46 -7.43
C CYS A 196 11.93 3.63 -8.82
N ASP A 197 12.93 4.50 -8.96
CA ASP A 197 13.64 4.76 -10.23
C ASP A 197 14.66 3.67 -10.58
N ILE A 198 15.28 3.07 -9.56
CA ILE A 198 16.19 1.94 -9.70
C ILE A 198 15.44 0.73 -10.25
N LEU A 199 14.19 0.44 -9.85
CA LEU A 199 13.44 -0.67 -10.46
C LEU A 199 13.16 -0.46 -11.96
N LEU A 200 13.12 0.79 -12.45
CA LEU A 200 13.09 1.09 -13.88
C LEU A 200 14.47 1.03 -14.56
N SER A 201 15.56 1.24 -13.83
CA SER A 201 16.92 1.38 -14.39
C SER A 201 17.88 0.21 -14.08
N LEU A 202 17.54 -0.70 -13.16
CA LEU A 202 18.33 -1.90 -12.82
C LEU A 202 18.30 -2.99 -13.89
N LEU A 203 17.46 -2.84 -14.92
CA LEU A 203 17.61 -3.58 -16.17
C LEU A 203 18.86 -3.16 -16.97
N ALA A 204 19.57 -2.10 -16.57
CA ALA A 204 20.71 -1.57 -17.33
C ALA A 204 22.07 -1.52 -16.60
N ILE A 205 22.17 -1.65 -15.26
CA ILE A 205 23.44 -1.31 -14.57
C ILE A 205 23.75 -2.23 -13.37
N PHE A 206 23.79 -3.55 -13.58
CA PHE A 206 24.52 -4.44 -12.66
C PHE A 206 26.01 -4.40 -13.02
N SER A 207 26.73 -3.36 -12.57
CA SER A 207 28.20 -3.37 -12.51
C SER A 207 28.72 -2.22 -11.64
N GLY A 208 29.18 -2.55 -10.43
CA GLY A 208 30.26 -1.79 -9.79
C GLY A 208 29.97 -1.24 -8.39
N ASN A 209 30.64 -1.83 -7.40
CA ASN A 209 30.80 -1.38 -6.02
C ASN A 209 31.13 0.12 -5.87
N ASN A 210 30.52 0.79 -4.89
CA ASN A 210 31.23 1.31 -3.71
C ASN A 210 30.27 1.96 -2.71
N THR A 211 30.58 1.76 -1.42
CA THR A 211 29.91 2.35 -0.26
C THR A 211 30.07 3.87 -0.24
N MET A 212 29.12 4.58 -0.84
CA MET A 212 28.84 6.00 -0.64
C MET A 212 27.36 6.09 -0.30
N LEU A 213 27.04 6.50 0.93
CA LEU A 213 25.68 6.87 1.30
C LEU A 213 25.39 8.22 0.62
N ASN A 214 24.87 8.11 -0.60
CA ASN A 214 24.42 9.25 -1.38
C ASN A 214 23.14 9.78 -0.75
N LEU A 215 23.29 10.81 0.06
CA LEU A 215 22.19 11.68 0.43
C LEU A 215 22.01 12.74 -0.62
N LEU A 216 20.90 12.66 -1.34
CA LEU A 216 20.41 13.70 -2.24
C LEU A 216 20.10 15.00 -1.48
#